data_AF-A0A1C4MLW3-F1
#
_entry.id   AF-A0A1C4MLW3-F1
#
_cell.length_a   1.000
_cell.length_b   1.000
_cell.length_c   1.000
_cell.angle_alpha   90.00
_cell.angle_beta   90.00
_cell.angle_gamma   90.00
#
_symmetry.space_group_name_H-M   'P 1'
#
loop_
_entity.id
_entity.type
_entity.pdbx_description
1 polymer ?
#
loop_
_entity_poly.entity_id
_entity_poly.type
_entity_poly.pdbx_seq_one_letter_code
_entity_poly.pdbx_strand_id
1 'polypeptide(L)' 'MPASILGEVGFLDAALTSGTVTRLSCPSCGSGHVAQMLGDNGGISYVCTACGHSWS' A
#
# COMPACT_ATOMS: atom_id res chain seq x y z
N MET A 1 17.36 -6.33 -34.70
CA MET A 1 17.82 -5.18 -33.89
C MET A 1 16.75 -4.93 -32.81
N PRO A 2 16.99 -5.13 -31.51
CA PRO A 2 15.98 -4.85 -30.49
C PRO A 2 16.10 -3.41 -30.00
N ALA A 3 14.98 -2.69 -29.98
CA ALA A 3 14.85 -1.44 -29.23
C ALA A 3 14.38 -1.78 -27.81
N SER A 4 15.23 -1.51 -26.84
CA SER A 4 14.92 -1.56 -25.41
C SER A 4 14.10 -0.32 -25.03
N ILE A 5 12.85 -0.51 -24.61
CA ILE A 5 12.15 0.46 -23.78
C ILE A 5 11.31 -0.32 -22.75
N LEU A 6 11.99 -0.75 -21.68
CA LEU A 6 11.31 -1.16 -20.45
C LEU A 6 10.75 0.14 -19.84
N GLY A 7 9.51 0.46 -20.21
CA GLY A 7 8.71 1.39 -19.42
C GLY A 7 8.64 0.83 -18.00
N GLU A 8 9.27 1.55 -17.08
CA GLU A 8 8.94 1.69 -15.66
C GLU A 8 7.89 0.69 -15.15
N VAL A 9 8.31 -0.56 -14.99
CA VAL A 9 7.64 -1.42 -14.02
C VAL A 9 8.06 -0.87 -12.66
N GLY A 10 7.15 -0.10 -12.04
CA GLY A 10 7.06 0.02 -10.60
C GLY A 10 6.86 -1.38 -10.02
N PHE A 11 7.95 -2.14 -10.05
CA PHE A 11 8.07 -3.47 -9.52
C PHE A 11 7.90 -3.32 -8.01
N LEU A 12 6.93 -4.05 -7.46
CA LEU A 12 6.72 -4.36 -6.03
C LEU A 12 5.71 -3.48 -5.26
N ASP A 13 4.41 -3.53 -5.58
CA ASP A 13 3.38 -3.16 -4.58
C ASP A 13 2.11 -4.04 -4.63
N ALA A 14 2.19 -5.26 -5.20
CA ALA A 14 1.03 -6.14 -5.35
C ALA A 14 1.25 -7.57 -4.82
N ALA A 15 2.34 -7.83 -4.07
CA ALA A 15 2.69 -9.17 -3.59
C ALA A 15 2.47 -9.38 -2.07
N LEU A 16 1.73 -8.50 -1.41
CA LEU A 16 1.28 -8.65 -0.02
C LEU A 16 -0.20 -8.21 -0.04
N THR A 17 -1.20 -9.08 -0.18
CA THR A 17 -1.50 -10.14 0.77
C THR A 17 -2.71 -10.95 0.31
N SER A 18 -2.51 -12.25 0.11
CA SER A 18 -3.58 -13.23 0.13
C SER A 18 -3.55 -13.94 1.48
N GLY A 19 -4.62 -13.78 2.27
CA GLY A 19 -4.97 -14.71 3.34
C GLY A 19 -4.71 -14.25 4.78
N THR A 20 -5.82 -13.95 5.47
CA THR A 20 -6.07 -14.15 6.91
C THR A 20 -5.29 -13.25 7.89
N VAL A 21 -5.91 -12.12 8.25
CA VAL A 21 -5.34 -11.08 9.14
C VAL A 21 -4.00 -10.55 8.60
N THR A 22 -4.04 -9.99 7.39
CA THR A 22 -2.96 -9.18 6.84
C THR A 22 -2.55 -8.13 7.87
N ARG A 23 -1.36 -8.26 8.44
CA ARG A 23 -0.68 -7.15 9.13
C ARG A 23 -0.53 -6.03 8.12
N LEU A 24 -1.47 -5.09 8.15
CA LEU A 24 -1.55 -3.99 7.21
C LEU A 24 -0.27 -3.17 7.34
N SER A 25 0.59 -3.28 6.33
CA SER A 25 1.89 -2.63 6.31
C SER A 25 1.85 -1.49 5.31
N CYS A 26 2.46 -0.37 5.63
CA CYS A 26 2.45 0.80 4.77
C CYS A 26 3.20 0.50 3.46
N PRO A 27 2.58 0.68 2.28
CA PRO A 27 3.24 0.43 1.00
C PRO A 27 4.42 1.37 0.75
N SER A 28 4.39 2.57 1.33
CA SER A 28 5.44 3.58 1.13
C SER A 28 6.73 3.32 1.95
N CYS A 29 6.63 2.70 3.13
CA CYS A 29 7.80 2.55 4.04
C CYS A 29 7.93 1.15 4.69
N GLY A 30 6.98 0.25 4.45
CA GLY A 30 6.94 -1.10 5.03
C GLY A 30 6.56 -1.16 6.52
N SER A 31 6.21 -0.04 7.17
CA SER A 31 5.89 -0.02 8.60
C SER A 31 4.51 -0.61 8.89
N GLY A 32 4.38 -1.43 9.94
CA GLY A 32 3.10 -1.93 10.43
C GLY A 32 2.30 -0.95 11.29
N HIS A 33 2.80 0.28 11.48
CA HIS A 33 2.11 1.33 12.24
C HIS A 33 1.08 2.03 11.35
N VAL A 34 -0.12 1.46 11.29
CA VAL A 34 -1.21 1.95 10.45
C VAL A 34 -2.46 2.15 11.29
N ALA A 35 -3.06 3.34 11.17
CA ALA A 35 -4.37 3.65 11.71
C ALA A 35 -5.43 3.52 10.62
N GLN A 36 -6.53 2.85 10.96
CA GLN A 36 -7.72 2.75 10.12
C GLN A 36 -8.71 3.86 10.53
N MET A 37 -9.16 4.63 9.56
CA MET A 37 -10.19 5.66 9.68
C MET A 37 -11.45 5.15 8.98
N LEU A 38 -12.59 5.16 9.67
CA LEU A 38 -13.88 4.89 9.06
C LEU A 38 -14.46 6.22 8.57
N GLY A 39 -14.69 6.32 7.27
CA GLY A 39 -15.37 7.46 6.65
C GLY A 39 -16.88 7.39 6.87
N ASP A 40 -17.53 8.55 6.80
CA ASP A 40 -18.97 8.71 6.99
C ASP A 40 -19.84 7.85 6.04
N ASN A 41 -19.30 7.54 4.85
CA ASN A 41 -19.96 6.70 3.85
C ASN A 41 -19.76 5.19 4.07
N GLY A 42 -19.16 4.78 5.19
CA GLY A 42 -18.75 3.40 5.43
C GLY A 42 -17.50 2.98 4.65
N GLY A 43 -16.82 3.93 4.00
CA GLY A 43 -15.52 3.72 3.37
C GLY A 43 -14.42 3.59 4.41
N ILE A 44 -13.38 2.82 4.10
CA ILE A 44 -12.24 2.62 4.99
C ILE A 44 -11.07 3.39 4.40
N SER A 45 -10.40 4.21 5.20
CA SER A 45 -9.14 4.84 4.84
C SER A 45 -8.07 4.42 5.82
N TYR A 46 -6.84 4.35 5.35
CA TYR A 46 -5.69 3.95 6.13
C TYR A 46 -4.65 5.05 6.12
N VAL A 47 -4.01 5.28 7.26
CA VAL A 47 -2.91 6.23 7.38
C VAL A 47 -1.76 5.59 8.16
N CYS A 48 -0.55 5.66 7.60
CA CYS A 48 0.64 5.23 8.31
C CYS A 48 1.05 6.31 9.31
N THR A 49 1.11 5.97 10.59
CA THR A 49 1.54 6.91 11.65
C THR A 49 3.05 7.05 11.73
N ALA A 50 3.81 6.23 11.00
CA ALA A 50 5.26 6.33 10.92
C ALA A 50 5.75 7.30 9.82
N CYS A 51 5.14 7.28 8.63
CA CYS A 51 5.57 8.12 7.50
C CYS A 51 4.51 9.11 6.98
N GLY A 52 3.26 9.03 7.46
CA GLY A 52 2.17 9.91 7.04
C GLY A 52 1.50 9.53 5.72
N HIS A 53 1.87 8.40 5.10
CA HIS A 53 1.24 7.95 3.86
C HIS A 53 -0.21 7.51 4.10
N SER A 54 -1.14 7.97 3.27
CA SER A 54 -2.57 7.62 3.35
C SER A 54 -3.06 6.94 2.08
N TRP A 55 -3.91 5.92 2.21
CA TRP A 55 -4.53 5.18 1.10
C TRP A 55 -5.96 4.77 1.47
N SER A 56 -6.75 4.32 0.48
CA SER A 56 -8.15 3.88 0.63
C SER A 56 -8.34 2.54 -0.08
#